data_AF-A0A415ETT1-F1
#
_entry.id   AF-A0A415ETT1-F1
#
_cell.length_a   1.000
_cell.length_b   1.000
_cell.length_c   1.000
_cell.angle_alpha   90.00
_cell.angle_beta   90.00
_cell.angle_gamma   90.00
#
_symmetry.space_group_name_H-M   'P 1'
#
loop_
_entity.id
_entity.type
_entity.pdbx_description
1 polymer ?
#
loop_
_entity_poly.entity_id
_entity_poly.type
_entity_poly.pdbx_seq_one_letter_code
_entity_poly.pdbx_strand_id
1 'polypeptide(L)'
;MNSVFLTYSNTTDSKITAEYKDKGINYVPYTIPKGDGDKEHKPAYVDFGGISSATEYPREAFELLKFMSWGSEGWDARMEFYNQEAEANPHYLPPILPLTNEQKYWDAIYALLPQNQYYSDFLQHAREPIPLGGRVLPGFETWISEVYFDGEFGNVEQAVIEGTVNAHDVAPELTEKANVYYQEAIEELFSQ
;
A
#
# COMPACT_ATOMS: atom_id res chain seq x y z
N MET A 1 11.77 24.94 11.94
CA MET A 1 11.89 23.71 11.14
C MET A 1 10.58 23.58 10.38
N ASN A 2 10.62 23.60 9.05
CA ASN A 2 9.43 23.43 8.23
C ASN A 2 9.37 21.96 7.80
N SER A 3 8.52 21.17 8.44
CA SER A 3 8.31 19.76 8.10
C SER A 3 7.16 19.65 7.10
N VAL A 4 7.31 18.79 6.09
CA VAL A 4 6.29 18.53 5.05
C VAL A 4 5.84 17.07 5.16
N PHE A 5 4.54 16.83 5.02
CA PHE A 5 3.89 15.54 5.22
C PHE A 5 3.96 14.67 3.97
N LEU A 6 4.26 13.37 4.13
CA LEU A 6 4.22 12.39 3.04
C LEU A 6 3.58 11.07 3.46
N THR A 7 2.86 10.46 2.51
CA THR A 7 2.47 9.05 2.50
C THR A 7 3.60 8.21 1.88
N TYR A 8 3.69 6.92 2.23
CA TYR A 8 4.78 6.00 1.87
C TYR A 8 5.11 5.92 0.36
N SER A 9 4.16 6.26 -0.53
CA SER A 9 4.43 6.33 -1.99
C SER A 9 5.51 7.34 -2.37
N ASN A 10 5.72 8.38 -1.55
CA ASN A 10 6.62 9.48 -1.86
C ASN A 10 7.98 9.38 -1.15
N THR A 11 8.20 8.38 -0.30
CA THR A 11 9.44 8.24 0.49
C THR A 11 10.55 7.46 -0.22
N THR A 12 10.27 6.84 -1.37
CA THR A 12 11.23 5.98 -2.08
C THR A 12 12.06 6.69 -3.14
N ASP A 13 11.73 7.94 -3.50
CA ASP A 13 12.56 8.71 -4.43
C ASP A 13 13.70 9.41 -3.67
N SER A 14 14.80 8.69 -3.52
CA SER A 14 16.03 9.16 -2.88
C SER A 14 16.60 10.45 -3.50
N LYS A 15 16.30 10.73 -4.77
CA LYS A 15 16.74 11.97 -5.45
C LYS A 15 15.94 13.17 -4.98
N ILE A 16 14.64 12.99 -4.78
CA ILE A 16 13.74 14.00 -4.22
C ILE A 16 14.18 14.33 -2.78
N THR A 17 14.59 13.33 -2.00
CA THR A 17 14.99 13.55 -0.60
C THR A 17 16.29 14.38 -0.46
N ALA A 18 17.24 14.23 -1.38
CA ALA A 18 18.50 14.99 -1.36
C ALA A 18 18.28 16.48 -1.70
N GLU A 19 17.55 16.77 -2.78
CA GLU A 19 17.23 18.15 -3.21
C GLU A 19 16.54 18.96 -2.09
N TYR A 20 15.64 18.30 -1.36
CA TYR A 20 14.92 18.95 -0.28
C TYR A 20 15.74 19.13 1.00
N LYS A 21 16.63 18.18 1.31
CA LYS A 21 17.59 18.35 2.41
C LYS A 21 18.50 19.55 2.18
N ASP A 22 18.95 19.77 0.94
CA ASP A 22 19.74 20.95 0.56
C ASP A 22 18.94 22.27 0.76
N LYS A 23 17.61 22.20 0.67
CA LYS A 23 16.69 23.30 0.98
C LYS A 23 16.34 23.42 2.48
N GLY A 24 16.95 22.61 3.34
CA GLY A 24 16.68 22.57 4.78
C GLY A 24 15.33 21.93 5.15
N ILE A 25 14.74 21.14 4.25
CA ILE A 25 13.47 20.45 4.44
C ILE A 25 13.76 18.99 4.75
N ASN A 26 13.37 18.57 5.96
CA ASN A 26 13.45 17.17 6.37
C ASN A 26 12.11 16.49 6.17
N TYR A 27 12.08 15.48 5.31
CA TYR A 27 10.94 14.59 5.17
C TYR A 27 11.04 13.46 6.19
N VAL A 28 9.94 13.24 6.89
CA VAL A 28 9.80 12.14 7.85
C VAL A 28 8.48 11.44 7.59
N PRO A 29 8.41 10.11 7.76
CA PRO A 29 7.12 9.43 7.76
C PRO A 29 6.35 9.88 9.00
N TYR A 30 5.10 10.27 8.83
CA TYR A 30 4.25 10.67 9.96
C TYR A 30 3.10 9.69 10.07
N THR A 31 2.77 9.26 11.29
CA THR A 31 1.60 8.43 11.52
C THR A 31 0.34 9.24 11.22
N ILE A 32 -0.51 8.73 10.32
CA ILE A 32 -1.73 9.44 9.91
C ILE A 32 -2.58 9.67 11.17
N PRO A 33 -3.02 10.91 11.45
CA PRO A 33 -3.85 11.22 12.61
C PRO A 33 -5.05 10.28 12.75
N LYS A 34 -5.35 9.90 13.99
CA LYS A 34 -6.55 9.13 14.35
C LYS A 34 -7.75 10.07 14.40
N GLY A 35 -8.84 9.71 13.71
CA GLY A 35 -10.16 10.31 13.94
C GLY A 35 -10.87 9.61 15.12
N ASP A 36 -12.10 9.98 15.43
CA ASP A 36 -12.85 9.47 16.59
C ASP A 36 -13.17 7.95 16.55
N GLY A 37 -12.79 7.24 15.48
CA GLY A 37 -12.98 5.80 15.33
C GLY A 37 -11.76 4.95 15.68
N ASP A 38 -11.98 3.66 15.93
CA ASP A 38 -10.92 2.70 16.25
C ASP A 38 -10.30 2.08 14.99
N LYS A 39 -9.49 2.87 14.27
CA LYS A 39 -8.81 2.40 13.05
C LYS A 39 -7.34 2.81 13.06
N GLU A 40 -6.56 2.09 13.87
CA GLU A 40 -5.09 2.15 13.86
C GLU A 40 -4.53 1.66 12.51
N HIS A 41 -5.24 0.73 11.86
CA HIS A 41 -4.87 0.16 10.57
C HIS A 41 -5.23 1.10 9.42
N LYS A 42 -4.33 1.21 8.45
CA LYS A 42 -4.44 2.16 7.33
C LYS A 42 -4.53 1.43 5.99
N PRO A 43 -5.28 1.97 5.01
CA PRO A 43 -5.22 1.49 3.65
C PRO A 43 -3.79 1.52 3.11
N ALA A 44 -3.33 0.42 2.52
CA ALA A 44 -2.04 0.36 1.83
C ALA A 44 -2.17 -0.47 0.55
N TYR A 45 -1.33 -0.15 -0.43
CA TYR A 45 -1.10 -1.05 -1.55
C TYR A 45 -0.26 -2.22 -1.04
N VAL A 46 -0.84 -3.41 -1.16
CA VAL A 46 -0.13 -4.67 -0.93
C VAL A 46 0.09 -5.27 -2.31
N ASP A 47 1.34 -5.40 -2.72
CA ASP A 47 1.67 -5.98 -4.02
C ASP A 47 1.43 -7.49 -3.97
N PHE A 48 0.50 -7.97 -4.80
CA PHE A 48 0.20 -9.40 -4.96
C PHE A 48 0.80 -9.91 -6.26
N GLY A 49 1.35 -11.13 -6.22
CA GLY A 49 1.70 -11.86 -7.43
C GLY A 49 0.66 -12.91 -7.76
N GLY A 50 0.37 -13.08 -9.05
CA GLY A 50 -0.52 -14.11 -9.58
C GLY A 50 0.26 -15.15 -10.37
N ILE A 51 -0.22 -16.40 -10.33
CA ILE A 51 0.26 -17.47 -11.19
C ILE A 51 -0.81 -17.70 -12.26
N SER A 52 -0.42 -17.60 -13.53
CA SER A 52 -1.32 -17.89 -14.64
C SER A 52 -1.84 -19.33 -14.55
N SER A 53 -3.15 -19.53 -14.68
CA SER A 53 -3.77 -20.86 -14.72
C SER A 53 -3.38 -21.66 -15.96
N ALA A 54 -2.87 -21.00 -17.01
CA ALA A 54 -2.44 -21.62 -18.26
C ALA A 54 -0.94 -21.97 -18.29
N THR A 55 -0.18 -21.73 -17.21
CA THR A 55 1.25 -22.04 -17.19
C THR A 55 1.50 -23.54 -17.25
N GLU A 56 2.49 -23.97 -18.05
CA GLU A 56 2.97 -25.36 -18.06
C GLU A 56 3.86 -25.69 -16.85
N TYR A 57 4.33 -24.66 -16.12
CA TYR A 57 5.29 -24.77 -15.01
C TYR A 57 4.76 -24.17 -13.71
N PRO A 58 3.63 -24.69 -13.16
CA PRO A 58 2.99 -24.08 -11.99
C PRO A 58 3.84 -24.18 -10.73
N ARG A 59 4.68 -25.22 -10.61
CA ARG A 59 5.55 -25.39 -9.44
C ARG A 59 6.68 -24.37 -9.45
N GLU A 60 7.35 -24.21 -10.57
CA GLU A 60 8.45 -23.27 -10.75
C GLU A 60 7.97 -21.83 -10.62
N ALA A 61 6.80 -21.52 -11.19
CA ALA A 61 6.16 -20.22 -11.01
C ALA A 61 5.85 -19.93 -9.53
N PHE A 62 5.38 -20.93 -8.78
CA PHE A 62 5.16 -20.80 -7.34
C PHE A 62 6.46 -20.55 -6.56
N GLU A 63 7.53 -21.30 -6.84
CA GLU A 63 8.81 -21.11 -6.14
C GLU A 63 9.42 -19.73 -6.45
N LEU A 64 9.33 -19.28 -7.71
CA LEU A 64 9.75 -17.93 -8.09
C LEU A 64 8.92 -16.86 -7.38
N LEU A 65 7.58 -16.99 -7.38
CA LEU A 65 6.70 -16.05 -6.70
C LEU A 65 7.05 -15.98 -5.21
N LYS A 66 7.18 -17.13 -4.55
CA LYS A 66 7.60 -17.22 -3.15
C LYS A 66 8.94 -16.51 -2.92
N PHE A 67 9.95 -16.79 -3.73
CA PHE A 67 11.26 -16.13 -3.65
C PHE A 67 11.11 -14.60 -3.76
N MET A 68 10.32 -14.10 -4.70
CA MET A 68 10.18 -12.67 -4.93
C MET A 68 9.36 -11.92 -3.87
N SER A 69 8.65 -12.62 -2.99
CA SER A 69 7.64 -12.02 -2.10
C SER A 69 7.84 -12.34 -0.62
N TRP A 70 7.50 -13.54 -0.14
CA TRP A 70 7.46 -13.89 1.29
C TRP A 70 8.49 -14.95 1.71
N GLY A 71 9.19 -15.56 0.75
CA GLY A 71 10.17 -16.61 1.01
C GLY A 71 11.45 -16.08 1.64
N SER A 72 11.94 -16.79 2.66
CA SER A 72 13.13 -16.39 3.42
C SER A 72 14.37 -16.22 2.53
N GLU A 73 14.61 -17.14 1.59
CA GLU A 73 15.77 -17.07 0.67
C GLU A 73 15.79 -15.78 -0.15
N GLY A 74 14.62 -15.33 -0.63
CA GLY A 74 14.55 -14.08 -1.39
C GLY A 74 14.65 -12.84 -0.52
N TRP A 75 14.17 -12.90 0.72
CA TRP A 75 14.42 -11.83 1.70
C TRP A 75 15.89 -11.75 2.11
N ASP A 76 16.57 -12.88 2.31
CA ASP A 76 18.00 -12.91 2.59
C ASP A 76 18.79 -12.25 1.43
N ALA A 77 18.47 -12.60 0.17
CA ALA A 77 19.07 -11.97 -1.02
C ALA A 77 18.75 -10.46 -1.13
N ARG A 78 17.52 -10.06 -0.81
CA ARG A 78 17.10 -8.65 -0.81
C ARG A 78 17.83 -7.85 0.26
N MET A 79 18.03 -8.43 1.45
CA MET A 79 18.78 -7.77 2.52
C MET A 79 20.27 -7.63 2.17
N GLU A 80 20.87 -8.61 1.48
CA GLU A 80 22.23 -8.46 0.95
C GLU A 80 22.34 -7.24 0.02
N PHE A 81 21.42 -7.13 -0.95
CA PHE A 81 21.35 -5.98 -1.85
C PHE A 81 21.13 -4.65 -1.11
N TYR A 82 20.18 -4.61 -0.16
CA TYR A 82 19.90 -3.38 0.61
C TYR A 82 21.10 -2.91 1.44
N ASN A 83 21.86 -3.84 2.02
CA ASN A 83 23.08 -3.50 2.76
C ASN A 83 24.16 -2.94 1.82
N GLN A 84 24.37 -3.56 0.65
CA GLN A 84 25.33 -3.06 -0.35
C GLN A 84 24.96 -1.64 -0.83
N GLU A 85 23.69 -1.39 -1.09
CA GLU A 85 23.21 -0.06 -1.49
C GLU A 85 23.37 0.98 -0.37
N ALA A 86 23.12 0.59 0.89
CA ALA A 86 23.31 1.48 2.04
C ALA A 86 24.79 1.81 2.30
N GLU A 87 25.70 0.87 2.05
CA GLU A 87 27.15 1.12 2.09
C GLU A 87 27.58 2.11 1.01
N ALA A 88 27.03 1.99 -0.20
CA ALA A 88 27.35 2.86 -1.34
C ALA A 88 26.67 4.24 -1.24
N ASN A 89 25.51 4.32 -0.59
CA ASN A 89 24.69 5.51 -0.48
C ASN A 89 24.13 5.68 0.95
N PRO A 90 24.70 6.60 1.76
CA PRO A 90 24.22 6.91 3.11
C PRO A 90 22.79 7.48 3.19
N HIS A 91 22.15 7.75 2.05
CA HIS A 91 20.75 8.19 1.95
C HIS A 91 19.83 7.12 1.37
N TYR A 92 20.33 5.91 1.17
CA TYR A 92 19.51 4.79 0.76
C TYR A 92 18.41 4.52 1.78
N LEU A 93 17.20 4.28 1.28
CA LEU A 93 16.07 3.83 2.08
C LEU A 93 15.49 2.58 1.39
N PRO A 94 15.30 1.46 2.12
CA PRO A 94 14.69 0.27 1.55
C PRO A 94 13.30 0.58 0.95
N PRO A 95 13.04 0.23 -0.32
CA PRO A 95 11.82 0.62 -1.02
C PRO A 95 10.60 -0.26 -0.69
N ILE A 96 10.80 -1.42 -0.07
CA ILE A 96 9.76 -2.42 0.18
C ILE A 96 9.87 -2.91 1.62
N LEU A 97 8.72 -2.96 2.32
CA LEU A 97 8.61 -3.55 3.66
C LEU A 97 8.42 -5.07 3.63
N PRO A 98 8.79 -5.80 4.71
CA PRO A 98 8.64 -7.24 4.78
C PRO A 98 7.19 -7.73 4.60
N LEU A 99 6.97 -8.66 3.67
CA LEU A 99 5.72 -9.41 3.51
C LEU A 99 5.81 -10.77 4.23
N THR A 100 6.37 -10.78 5.43
CA THR A 100 6.62 -11.98 6.22
C THR A 100 6.58 -11.65 7.72
N ASN A 101 6.22 -12.64 8.53
CA ASN A 101 6.20 -12.52 10.00
C ASN A 101 7.57 -12.75 10.64
N GLU A 102 8.61 -13.01 9.85
CA GLU A 102 9.97 -13.20 10.35
C GLU A 102 10.56 -11.87 10.86
N GLN A 103 10.65 -11.74 12.18
CA GLN A 103 11.12 -10.51 12.85
C GLN A 103 12.53 -10.07 12.40
N LYS A 104 13.40 -11.02 12.02
CA LYS A 104 14.77 -10.71 11.55
C LYS A 104 14.79 -9.72 10.39
N TYR A 105 13.83 -9.77 9.47
CA TYR A 105 13.80 -8.85 8.33
C TYR A 105 13.24 -7.48 8.71
N TRP A 106 12.27 -7.45 9.62
CA TRP A 106 11.77 -6.19 10.18
C TRP A 106 12.86 -5.44 10.93
N ASP A 107 13.63 -6.14 11.76
CA ASP A 107 14.76 -5.57 12.50
C ASP A 107 15.87 -5.09 11.54
N ALA A 108 16.18 -5.88 10.52
CA ALA A 108 17.19 -5.53 9.53
C ALA A 108 16.79 -4.30 8.69
N ILE A 109 15.52 -4.18 8.29
CA ILE A 109 14.99 -2.98 7.63
C ILE A 109 15.06 -1.77 8.57
N TYR A 110 14.64 -1.92 9.83
CA TYR A 110 14.69 -0.83 10.79
C TYR A 110 16.12 -0.31 11.01
N ALA A 111 17.12 -1.19 11.02
CA ALA A 111 18.52 -0.81 11.15
C ALA A 111 19.04 0.05 9.97
N LEU A 112 18.42 -0.07 8.79
CA LEU A 112 18.75 0.72 7.59
C LEU A 112 18.02 2.08 7.53
N LEU A 113 17.05 2.31 8.40
CA LEU A 113 16.30 3.56 8.45
C LEU A 113 16.94 4.57 9.41
N PRO A 114 16.65 5.88 9.27
CA PRO A 114 17.06 6.88 10.25
C PRO A 114 16.51 6.55 11.66
N GLN A 115 17.42 6.52 12.64
CA GLN A 115 17.11 6.12 14.02
C GLN A 115 16.42 7.26 14.79
N ASN A 116 15.12 7.42 14.57
CA ASN A 116 14.29 8.38 15.27
C ASN A 116 12.83 7.89 15.39
N GLN A 117 12.05 8.56 16.24
CA GLN A 117 10.68 8.17 16.57
C GLN A 117 9.76 8.06 15.34
N TYR A 118 9.97 8.88 14.31
CA TYR A 118 9.09 8.90 13.14
C TYR A 118 9.14 7.57 12.37
N TYR A 119 10.33 7.01 12.19
CA TYR A 119 10.50 5.74 11.50
C TYR A 119 10.10 4.54 12.36
N SER A 120 10.34 4.59 13.67
CA SER A 120 9.86 3.53 14.58
C SER A 120 8.34 3.48 14.63
N ASP A 121 7.69 4.64 14.75
CA ASP A 121 6.24 4.75 14.79
C ASP A 121 5.64 4.30 13.45
N PHE A 122 6.24 4.72 12.32
CA PHE A 122 5.81 4.26 11.01
C PHE A 122 5.84 2.74 10.85
N LEU A 123 6.96 2.09 11.19
CA LEU A 123 7.08 0.63 11.05
C LEU A 123 6.13 -0.14 11.96
N GLN A 124 5.84 0.38 13.17
CA GLN A 124 4.86 -0.23 14.06
C GLN A 124 3.47 -0.29 13.40
N HIS A 125 3.06 0.77 12.71
CA HIS A 125 1.74 0.87 12.09
C HIS A 125 1.67 0.22 10.70
N ALA A 126 2.81 -0.07 10.06
CA ALA A 126 2.87 -0.69 8.74
C ALA A 126 2.64 -2.22 8.75
N ARG A 127 2.53 -2.85 9.93
CA ARG A 127 2.41 -4.32 10.07
C ARG A 127 1.02 -4.87 9.74
N GLU A 128 -0.02 -4.05 9.89
CA GLU A 128 -1.41 -4.47 9.68
C GLU A 128 -2.10 -3.54 8.67
N PRO A 129 -1.65 -3.54 7.40
CA PRO A 129 -2.30 -2.73 6.38
C PRO A 129 -3.70 -3.27 6.09
N ILE A 130 -4.63 -2.36 5.81
CA ILE A 130 -5.89 -2.70 5.13
C ILE A 130 -5.57 -2.70 3.64
N PRO A 131 -5.62 -3.82 2.92
CA PRO A 131 -5.33 -3.82 1.49
C PRO A 131 -6.31 -2.91 0.75
N LEU A 132 -5.80 -1.99 -0.07
CA LEU A 132 -6.61 -1.24 -1.03
C LEU A 132 -7.10 -2.22 -2.10
N GLY A 133 -8.31 -2.76 -1.90
CA GLY A 133 -8.90 -3.84 -2.69
C GLY A 133 -9.21 -3.49 -4.15
N GLY A 134 -9.02 -2.24 -4.55
CA GLY A 134 -9.50 -1.75 -5.84
C GLY A 134 -8.88 -2.41 -7.08
N ARG A 135 -7.79 -3.17 -6.92
CA ARG A 135 -7.10 -3.87 -8.01
C ARG A 135 -7.40 -5.37 -8.08
N VAL A 136 -8.08 -5.93 -7.09
CA VAL A 136 -8.18 -7.40 -6.91
C VAL A 136 -9.62 -7.88 -6.69
N LEU A 137 -10.56 -6.97 -6.48
CA LEU A 137 -11.98 -7.31 -6.28
C LEU A 137 -12.72 -7.31 -7.64
N PRO A 138 -13.29 -8.45 -8.07
CA PRO A 138 -14.16 -8.50 -9.24
C PRO A 138 -15.28 -7.45 -9.15
N GLY A 139 -15.59 -6.79 -10.27
CA GLY A 139 -16.63 -5.76 -10.35
C GLY A 139 -16.25 -4.39 -9.78
N PHE A 140 -15.14 -4.25 -9.04
CA PHE A 140 -14.76 -2.98 -8.43
C PHE A 140 -14.47 -1.88 -9.45
N GLU A 141 -13.78 -2.19 -10.54
CA GLU A 141 -13.45 -1.20 -11.59
C GLU A 141 -14.72 -0.65 -12.27
N THR A 142 -15.70 -1.51 -12.52
CA THR A 142 -16.98 -1.08 -13.09
C THR A 142 -17.76 -0.24 -12.08
N TRP A 143 -17.83 -0.67 -10.82
CA TRP A 143 -18.48 0.09 -9.76
C TRP A 143 -17.85 1.47 -9.54
N ILE A 144 -16.51 1.55 -9.48
CA ILE A 144 -15.84 2.83 -9.23
C ILE A 144 -16.10 3.82 -10.37
N SER A 145 -16.14 3.34 -11.62
CA SER A 145 -16.49 4.19 -12.76
C SER A 145 -17.96 4.59 -12.72
N GLU A 146 -18.88 3.62 -12.76
CA GLU A 146 -20.31 3.86 -13.03
C GLU A 146 -21.10 4.37 -11.82
N VAL A 147 -20.63 4.11 -10.61
CA VAL A 147 -21.33 4.48 -9.37
C VAL A 147 -20.60 5.58 -8.61
N TYR A 148 -19.28 5.45 -8.44
CA TYR A 148 -18.52 6.35 -7.57
C TYR A 148 -18.08 7.64 -8.26
N PHE A 149 -17.73 7.59 -9.55
CA PHE A 149 -17.29 8.76 -10.32
C PHE A 149 -18.36 9.32 -11.28
N ASP A 150 -19.13 8.47 -11.93
CA ASP A 150 -20.13 8.86 -12.94
C ASP A 150 -21.57 8.52 -12.53
N GLY A 151 -21.78 8.16 -11.26
CA GLY A 151 -23.09 7.72 -10.76
C GLY A 151 -24.06 8.87 -10.45
N GLU A 152 -25.11 8.54 -9.69
CA GLU A 152 -26.19 9.48 -9.31
C GLU A 152 -25.67 10.71 -8.56
N PHE A 153 -24.60 10.55 -7.78
CA PHE A 153 -23.96 11.65 -7.04
C PHE A 153 -22.88 12.38 -7.86
N GLY A 154 -22.70 12.02 -9.14
CA GLY A 154 -21.53 12.39 -9.93
C GLY A 154 -20.25 11.87 -9.28
N ASN A 155 -19.20 12.69 -9.28
CA ASN A 155 -17.98 12.37 -8.55
C ASN A 155 -18.23 12.55 -7.04
N VAL A 156 -18.35 11.43 -6.33
CA VAL A 156 -18.67 11.41 -4.89
C VAL A 156 -17.64 12.19 -4.07
N GLU A 157 -16.35 12.09 -4.38
CA GLU A 157 -15.30 12.82 -3.65
C GLU A 157 -15.50 14.34 -3.77
N GLN A 158 -15.72 14.79 -5.01
CA GLN A 158 -15.94 16.21 -5.28
C GLN A 158 -17.24 16.70 -4.62
N ALA A 159 -18.33 15.94 -4.70
CA ALA A 159 -19.60 16.28 -4.10
C ALA A 159 -19.51 16.39 -2.56
N VAL A 160 -18.72 15.52 -1.92
CA VAL A 160 -18.45 15.61 -0.47
C VAL A 160 -17.61 16.84 -0.13
N ILE A 161 -16.56 17.12 -0.91
CA ILE A 161 -15.69 18.30 -0.70
C ILE A 161 -16.50 19.61 -0.85
N GLU A 162 -17.40 19.66 -1.83
CA GLU A 162 -18.28 20.80 -2.08
C GLU A 162 -19.43 20.89 -1.07
N GLY A 163 -19.64 19.86 -0.26
CA GLY A 163 -20.71 19.80 0.74
C GLY A 163 -22.11 19.60 0.16
N THR A 164 -22.21 19.18 -1.11
CA THR A 164 -23.49 18.85 -1.75
C THR A 164 -23.99 17.47 -1.33
N VAL A 165 -23.08 16.59 -0.92
CA VAL A 165 -23.35 15.24 -0.43
C VAL A 165 -22.68 15.04 0.93
N ASN A 166 -23.39 14.46 1.89
CA ASN A 166 -22.80 14.01 3.14
C ASN A 166 -22.27 12.58 2.99
N ALA A 167 -20.98 12.38 3.19
CA ALA A 167 -20.33 11.07 3.07
C ALA A 167 -20.97 9.99 3.96
N HIS A 168 -21.44 10.36 5.16
CA HIS A 168 -22.12 9.42 6.07
C HIS A 168 -23.42 8.87 5.48
N ASP A 169 -24.14 9.70 4.72
CA ASP A 169 -25.48 9.36 4.24
C ASP A 169 -25.41 8.50 2.98
N VAL A 170 -24.39 8.70 2.13
CA VAL A 170 -24.23 7.92 0.89
C VAL A 170 -23.40 6.65 1.05
N ALA A 171 -22.57 6.54 2.10
CA ALA A 171 -21.69 5.38 2.29
C ALA A 171 -22.44 4.03 2.35
N PRO A 172 -23.61 3.89 3.01
CA PRO A 172 -24.36 2.63 3.00
C PRO A 172 -24.83 2.22 1.61
N GLU A 173 -25.36 3.18 0.83
CA GLU A 173 -25.86 2.93 -0.53
C GLU A 173 -24.71 2.56 -1.48
N LEU A 174 -23.60 3.30 -1.41
CA LEU A 174 -22.39 2.99 -2.16
C LEU A 174 -21.87 1.57 -1.85
N THR A 175 -21.96 1.16 -0.58
CA THR A 175 -21.58 -0.20 -0.15
C THR A 175 -22.52 -1.25 -0.71
N GLU A 176 -23.83 -1.01 -0.70
CA GLU A 176 -24.83 -1.92 -1.29
C GLU A 176 -24.58 -2.09 -2.79
N LYS A 177 -24.41 -0.98 -3.53
CA LYS A 177 -24.09 -1.01 -4.96
C LYS A 177 -22.77 -1.74 -5.22
N ALA A 178 -21.72 -1.50 -4.44
CA ALA A 178 -20.45 -2.22 -4.59
C ALA A 178 -20.61 -3.74 -4.46
N ASN A 179 -21.43 -4.19 -3.52
CA ASN A 179 -21.71 -5.61 -3.34
C ASN A 179 -22.48 -6.22 -4.52
N VAL A 180 -23.41 -5.48 -5.14
CA VAL A 180 -24.13 -5.95 -6.34
C VAL A 180 -23.15 -6.22 -7.48
N TYR A 181 -22.31 -5.23 -7.84
CA TYR A 181 -21.31 -5.39 -8.91
C TYR A 181 -20.33 -6.53 -8.63
N TYR A 182 -19.96 -6.74 -7.36
CA TYR A 182 -19.15 -7.89 -6.97
C TYR A 182 -19.86 -9.22 -7.22
N GLN A 183 -21.13 -9.36 -6.79
CA GLN A 183 -21.88 -10.61 -7.00
C GLN A 183 -22.07 -10.90 -8.49
N GLU A 184 -22.43 -9.89 -9.29
CA GLU A 184 -22.60 -10.04 -10.74
C GLU A 184 -21.30 -10.50 -11.41
N ALA A 185 -20.16 -9.89 -11.05
CA ALA A 185 -18.86 -10.28 -11.59
C ALA A 185 -18.45 -11.71 -11.18
N ILE A 186 -18.76 -12.13 -9.95
CA ILE A 186 -18.51 -13.49 -9.48
C ILE A 186 -19.40 -14.50 -10.22
N GLU A 187 -20.69 -14.20 -10.39
CA GLU A 187 -21.61 -15.04 -11.14
C GLU A 187 -21.15 -15.21 -12.60
N GLU A 188 -20.70 -14.15 -13.26
CA GLU A 188 -20.14 -14.22 -14.61
C GLU A 188 -18.88 -15.10 -14.68
N LEU A 189 -17.95 -14.95 -13.73
CA LEU A 189 -16.70 -15.69 -13.70
C LEU A 189 -16.90 -17.21 -13.49
N PHE A 190 -17.92 -17.62 -12.73
CA PHE A 190 -18.14 -19.02 -12.35
C PHE A 190 -19.37 -19.68 -13.00
N SER A 191 -20.06 -18.98 -13.90
CA SER A 191 -21.17 -19.56 -14.69
C SER A 191 -20.73 -20.28 -15.98
N GLN A 192 -19.42 -20.31 -16.25
CA GLN A 192 -18.81 -20.98 -17.41
C GLN A 192 -18.52 -22.47 -17.16
#